data_AF-A0A3D4W4H0-F1
#
_entry.id   AF-A0A3D4W4H0-F1
#
_cell.length_a   1.000
_cell.length_b   1.000
_cell.length_c   1.000
_cell.angle_alpha   90.00
_cell.angle_beta   90.00
_cell.angle_gamma   90.00
#
_symmetry.space_group_name_H-M   'P 1'
#
loop_
_entity.id
_entity.type
_entity.pdbx_description
1 polymer ?
#
loop_
_entity_poly.entity_id
_entity_poly.type
_entity_poly.pdbx_seq_one_letter_code
_entity_poly.pdbx_strand_id
1 'polypeptide(L)'
;MNQEERKTAIRRMRVLVAAACILMLLYGLRLIFLQLVNGDDFKSQATNTTDYKFTVTAARGDIVDSRGERIATSVTGYNVVLNKLLMGDEDLDGMLQKIVELLRANGENWNDTLLISQPDAAGNYTFTAEAGSTRDQKALAAMKDNLGLQQYATANDVMEKLVEDYDLASYPLSWQRTLGGIHYEMQLQAFSNVNNFIMAENVSEATVATIKEH
;
A
#
# COMPACT_ATOMS: atom_id res chain seq x y z
N MET A 1 -40.11 -62.09 -22.37
CA MET A 1 -39.83 -60.64 -22.30
C MET A 1 -39.91 -60.09 -23.72
N ASN A 2 -40.95 -59.31 -24.04
CA ASN A 2 -41.44 -59.08 -25.40
C ASN A 2 -40.51 -58.16 -26.23
N GLN A 3 -40.26 -58.53 -27.48
CA GLN A 3 -39.42 -57.79 -28.43
C GLN A 3 -39.88 -56.33 -28.65
N GLU A 4 -41.17 -56.06 -28.50
CA GLU A 4 -41.77 -54.72 -28.68
C GLU A 4 -41.45 -53.75 -27.52
N GLU A 5 -41.29 -54.24 -26.29
CA GLU A 5 -40.86 -53.42 -25.16
C GLU A 5 -39.38 -53.03 -25.28
N ARG A 6 -38.55 -53.95 -25.79
CA ARG A 6 -37.12 -53.69 -26.04
C ARG A 6 -36.91 -52.65 -27.13
N LYS A 7 -37.69 -52.69 -28.22
CA LYS A 7 -37.65 -51.66 -29.29
C LYS A 7 -38.08 -50.28 -28.79
N THR A 8 -39.11 -50.23 -27.95
CA THR A 8 -39.60 -48.97 -27.37
C THR A 8 -38.61 -48.39 -26.35
N ALA A 9 -38.00 -49.23 -25.52
CA ALA A 9 -36.95 -48.84 -24.59
C ALA A 9 -35.70 -48.34 -25.32
N ILE A 10 -35.26 -49.01 -26.38
CA ILE A 10 -34.12 -48.57 -27.21
C ILE A 10 -34.43 -47.23 -27.91
N ARG A 11 -35.66 -47.01 -28.37
CA ARG A 11 -36.07 -45.74 -28.97
C ARG A 11 -36.03 -44.59 -27.96
N ARG A 12 -36.53 -44.82 -26.74
CA ARG A 12 -36.44 -43.83 -25.64
C ARG A 12 -34.98 -43.57 -25.21
N MET A 13 -34.16 -44.62 -25.15
CA MET A 13 -32.73 -44.49 -24.84
C MET A 13 -31.98 -43.69 -25.91
N ARG A 14 -32.27 -43.90 -27.20
CA ARG A 14 -31.68 -43.09 -28.29
C ARG A 14 -32.11 -41.62 -28.22
N VAL A 15 -33.36 -41.35 -27.87
CA VAL A 15 -33.86 -39.97 -27.70
C VAL A 15 -33.16 -39.28 -26.52
N LEU A 16 -32.97 -39.97 -25.40
CA LEU A 16 -32.25 -39.43 -24.24
C LEU A 16 -30.77 -39.17 -24.55
N VAL A 17 -30.10 -40.08 -25.27
CA VAL A 17 -28.71 -39.89 -25.70
C VAL A 17 -28.60 -38.72 -26.67
N ALA A 18 -29.52 -38.60 -27.64
CA ALA A 18 -29.55 -37.46 -28.55
C ALA A 18 -29.76 -36.13 -27.82
N ALA A 19 -30.67 -36.08 -26.83
CA ALA A 19 -30.89 -34.90 -26.01
C ALA A 19 -29.66 -34.53 -25.17
N ALA A 20 -28.97 -35.52 -24.58
CA ALA A 20 -27.73 -35.30 -23.85
C ALA A 20 -26.59 -34.79 -24.75
N CYS A 21 -26.47 -35.30 -25.97
CA CYS A 21 -25.51 -34.79 -26.96
C CYS A 21 -25.81 -33.35 -27.36
N ILE A 22 -27.07 -32.97 -27.55
CA ILE A 22 -27.47 -31.60 -27.88
C ILE A 22 -27.14 -30.64 -26.72
N LEU A 23 -27.40 -31.05 -25.47
CA LEU A 23 -27.03 -30.29 -24.28
C LEU A 23 -25.51 -30.08 -24.19
N MET A 24 -24.71 -31.14 -24.36
CA MET A 24 -23.25 -31.02 -24.35
C MET A 24 -22.74 -30.10 -25.46
N LEU A 25 -23.36 -30.13 -26.64
CA LEU A 25 -22.98 -29.26 -27.76
C LEU A 25 -23.33 -27.79 -27.51
N LEU A 26 -24.49 -27.51 -26.89
CA LEU A 26 -24.86 -26.17 -26.43
C LEU A 26 -23.89 -25.62 -25.39
N TYR A 27 -23.50 -26.43 -24.39
CA TYR A 27 -22.51 -26.02 -23.39
C TYR A 27 -21.12 -25.83 -23.99
N GLY A 28 -20.72 -26.67 -24.95
CA GLY A 28 -19.46 -26.54 -25.68
C GLY A 28 -19.40 -25.24 -26.49
N LEU A 29 -20.45 -24.90 -27.23
CA LEU A 29 -20.55 -23.62 -27.94
C LEU A 29 -20.56 -22.42 -26.99
N ARG A 30 -21.22 -22.54 -25.82
CA ARG A 30 -21.20 -21.50 -24.79
C ARG A 30 -19.80 -21.29 -24.21
N LEU A 31 -19.05 -22.37 -23.98
CA LEU A 31 -17.66 -22.34 -23.53
C LEU A 31 -16.74 -21.69 -24.57
N ILE A 32 -16.88 -22.06 -25.83
CA ILE A 32 -16.10 -21.43 -26.92
C ILE A 32 -16.44 -19.95 -27.04
N PHE A 33 -17.72 -19.57 -26.95
CA PHE A 33 -18.11 -18.16 -26.95
C PHE A 33 -17.51 -17.39 -25.76
N LEU A 34 -17.53 -17.99 -24.57
CA LEU A 34 -16.93 -17.37 -23.38
C LEU A 34 -15.40 -17.24 -23.49
N GLN A 35 -14.74 -18.20 -24.14
CA GLN A 35 -13.28 -18.17 -24.34
C GLN A 35 -12.83 -17.29 -25.51
N LEU A 36 -13.64 -17.17 -26.57
CA LEU A 36 -13.27 -16.54 -27.85
C LEU A 36 -13.84 -15.13 -27.99
N VAL A 37 -15.04 -14.85 -27.46
CA VAL A 37 -15.65 -13.51 -27.46
C VAL A 37 -15.33 -12.73 -26.18
N ASN A 38 -15.16 -13.42 -25.04
CA ASN A 38 -14.71 -12.76 -23.81
C ASN A 38 -13.25 -13.10 -23.45
N GLY A 39 -12.48 -13.73 -24.34
CA GLY A 39 -11.05 -13.98 -24.11
C GLY A 39 -10.25 -12.67 -23.99
N ASP A 40 -10.56 -11.69 -24.83
CA ASP A 40 -9.94 -10.36 -24.77
C ASP A 40 -10.54 -9.50 -23.65
N ASP A 41 -11.84 -9.65 -23.36
CA ASP A 41 -12.50 -8.90 -22.29
C ASP A 41 -12.07 -9.38 -20.90
N PHE A 42 -11.94 -10.69 -20.65
CA PHE A 42 -11.40 -11.21 -19.37
C PHE A 42 -9.89 -11.10 -19.26
N LYS A 43 -9.13 -11.03 -20.36
CA LYS A 43 -7.69 -10.73 -20.28
C LYS A 43 -7.45 -9.25 -20.00
N SER A 44 -8.30 -8.36 -20.52
CA SER A 44 -8.28 -6.95 -20.12
C SER A 44 -8.81 -6.74 -18.70
N GLN A 45 -9.79 -7.54 -18.24
CA GLN A 45 -10.38 -7.44 -16.90
C GLN A 45 -9.54 -8.17 -15.82
N ALA A 46 -8.79 -9.21 -16.17
CA ALA A 46 -7.80 -9.80 -15.25
C ALA A 46 -6.51 -8.96 -15.13
N THR A 47 -6.24 -8.07 -16.09
CA THR A 47 -5.09 -7.16 -16.03
C THR A 47 -5.46 -5.75 -15.52
N ASN A 48 -6.73 -5.33 -15.62
CA ASN A 48 -7.19 -3.99 -15.19
C ASN A 48 -8.27 -4.00 -14.10
N THR A 49 -8.72 -5.14 -13.56
CA THR A 49 -9.60 -5.18 -12.38
C THR A 49 -8.81 -5.49 -11.12
N THR A 50 -7.79 -4.69 -10.87
CA THR A 50 -7.72 -4.14 -9.53
C THR A 50 -8.43 -2.81 -9.62
N ASP A 51 -9.77 -2.83 -9.48
CA ASP A 51 -10.55 -1.62 -9.25
C ASP A 51 -10.06 -1.04 -7.91
N TYR A 52 -8.97 -0.29 -7.98
CA TYR A 52 -8.46 0.51 -6.89
C TYR A 52 -9.50 1.60 -6.66
N LYS A 53 -10.40 1.35 -5.71
CA LYS A 53 -11.20 2.40 -5.11
C LYS A 53 -10.25 3.30 -4.34
N PHE A 54 -9.71 4.31 -5.03
CA PHE A 54 -9.26 5.52 -4.36
C PHE A 54 -10.47 6.02 -3.58
N THR A 55 -10.47 5.83 -2.26
CA THR A 55 -11.49 6.40 -1.41
C THR A 55 -11.27 7.91 -1.45
N VAL A 56 -11.89 8.58 -2.41
CA VAL A 56 -11.99 10.03 -2.40
C VAL A 56 -12.85 10.35 -1.19
N THR A 57 -12.23 10.68 -0.07
CA THR A 57 -12.93 11.23 1.07
C THR A 57 -13.64 12.48 0.58
N ALA A 58 -14.97 12.44 0.53
CA ALA A 58 -15.75 13.58 0.09
C ALA A 58 -15.39 14.80 0.95
N ALA A 59 -15.27 15.97 0.31
CA ALA A 59 -15.05 17.22 1.01
C ALA A 59 -16.13 17.40 2.09
N ARG A 60 -15.72 17.56 3.35
CA ARG A 60 -16.64 17.95 4.42
C ARG A 60 -17.09 19.39 4.15
N GLY A 61 -18.36 19.69 4.43
CA GLY A 61 -18.88 21.06 4.28
C GLY A 61 -18.06 22.05 5.11
N ASP A 62 -17.74 23.19 4.52
CA ASP A 62 -16.99 24.25 5.19
C ASP A 62 -17.80 24.79 6.40
N ILE A 63 -17.13 24.97 7.53
CA ILE A 63 -17.74 25.59 8.72
C ILE A 63 -17.47 27.10 8.65
N VAL A 64 -18.55 27.88 8.56
CA VAL A 64 -18.50 29.35 8.51
C VAL A 64 -18.99 29.97 9.82
N ASP A 65 -18.35 31.05 10.27
CA ASP A 65 -18.85 31.91 11.34
C ASP A 65 -20.16 32.60 10.89
N SER A 66 -20.93 33.10 11.86
CA SER A 66 -22.05 34.03 11.70
C SER A 66 -21.78 35.23 10.77
N ARG A 67 -20.51 35.59 10.57
CA ARG A 67 -20.04 36.67 9.66
C ARG A 67 -19.65 36.17 8.26
N GLY A 68 -19.82 34.88 7.96
CA GLY A 68 -19.43 34.25 6.70
C GLY A 68 -17.93 33.96 6.56
N GLU A 69 -17.15 34.16 7.63
CA GLU A 69 -15.71 33.89 7.66
C GLU A 69 -15.47 32.39 7.82
N ARG A 70 -14.71 31.79 6.90
CA ARG A 70 -14.43 30.34 6.90
C ARG A 70 -13.47 30.00 8.04
N ILE A 71 -13.94 29.19 8.99
CA ILE A 71 -13.15 28.72 10.15
C ILE A 71 -12.46 27.38 9.83
N ALA A 72 -13.12 26.52 9.06
CA ALA A 72 -12.55 25.27 8.59
C ALA A 72 -12.86 25.12 7.09
N THR A 73 -11.81 25.07 6.27
CA THR A 73 -11.93 24.86 4.82
C THR A 73 -11.39 23.48 4.46
N SER A 74 -12.03 22.82 3.50
CA SER A 74 -11.45 21.64 2.86
C SER A 74 -10.45 22.06 1.77
N VAL A 75 -9.22 21.54 1.85
CA VAL A 75 -8.21 21.70 0.79
C VAL A 75 -8.02 20.37 0.08
N THR A 76 -7.79 20.40 -1.23
CA THR A 76 -7.40 19.21 -1.99
C THR A 76 -5.96 18.86 -1.64
N GLY A 77 -5.78 17.79 -0.87
CA GLY A 77 -4.47 17.20 -0.58
C GLY A 77 -4.26 15.94 -1.42
N TYR A 78 -3.04 15.75 -1.91
CA TYR A 78 -2.63 14.51 -2.54
C TYR A 78 -1.75 13.71 -1.58
N ASN A 79 -1.88 12.39 -1.59
CA ASN A 79 -1.05 11.52 -0.76
C ASN A 79 -0.16 10.66 -1.65
N VAL A 80 1.10 10.51 -1.24
CA VAL A 80 2.05 9.58 -1.88
C VAL A 80 1.93 8.25 -1.15
N VAL A 81 1.46 7.23 -1.86
CA VAL A 81 1.16 5.90 -1.29
C VAL A 81 2.04 4.86 -1.98
N LEU A 82 2.80 4.13 -1.17
CA LEU A 82 3.62 3.01 -1.62
C LEU A 82 2.81 1.71 -1.52
N ASN A 83 2.85 0.90 -2.58
CA ASN A 83 2.18 -0.39 -2.66
C ASN A 83 3.18 -1.49 -3.00
N LYS A 84 3.30 -2.49 -2.13
CA LYS A 84 4.28 -3.59 -2.29
C LYS A 84 4.05 -4.45 -3.54
N LEU A 85 2.81 -4.63 -3.97
CA LEU A 85 2.49 -5.41 -5.17
C LEU A 85 2.91 -4.69 -6.47
N LEU A 86 2.89 -3.35 -6.46
CA LEU A 86 3.26 -2.54 -7.61
C LEU A 86 4.78 -2.33 -7.72
N MET A 87 5.53 -2.52 -6.64
CA MET A 87 6.99 -2.41 -6.65
C MET A 87 7.70 -3.58 -7.36
N GLY A 88 7.07 -4.75 -7.45
CA GLY A 88 7.72 -5.94 -8.02
C GLY A 88 8.99 -6.34 -7.25
N ASP A 89 10.09 -6.58 -7.99
CA ASP A 89 11.42 -6.93 -7.46
C ASP A 89 12.35 -5.70 -7.30
N GLU A 90 11.80 -4.49 -7.38
CA GLU A 90 12.61 -3.26 -7.29
C GLU A 90 13.12 -3.03 -5.87
N ASP A 91 14.33 -2.49 -5.75
CA ASP A 91 14.96 -2.21 -4.46
C ASP A 91 14.18 -1.11 -3.71
N LEU A 92 13.62 -1.49 -2.55
CA LEU A 92 12.79 -0.61 -1.74
C LEU A 92 13.58 0.60 -1.26
N ASP A 93 14.81 0.40 -0.79
CA ASP A 93 15.62 1.47 -0.22
C ASP A 93 16.03 2.48 -1.29
N GLY A 94 16.42 2.00 -2.47
CA GLY A 94 16.69 2.86 -3.62
C GLY A 94 15.47 3.66 -4.07
N MET A 95 14.26 3.07 -4.06
CA MET A 95 13.02 3.79 -4.38
C MET A 95 12.70 4.84 -3.31
N LEU A 96 12.79 4.47 -2.03
CA LEU A 96 12.56 5.39 -0.91
C LEU A 96 13.53 6.58 -0.98
N GLN A 97 14.80 6.34 -1.31
CA GLN A 97 15.79 7.40 -1.48
C GLN A 97 15.36 8.39 -2.56
N LYS A 98 14.97 7.89 -3.75
CA LYS A 98 14.49 8.75 -4.85
C LYS A 98 13.26 9.56 -4.45
N ILE A 99 12.28 8.94 -3.81
CA ILE A 99 11.06 9.64 -3.39
C ILE A 99 11.39 10.72 -2.36
N VAL A 100 12.24 10.43 -1.36
CA VAL A 100 12.68 11.42 -0.37
C VAL A 100 13.42 12.58 -1.05
N GLU A 101 14.27 12.32 -2.04
CA GLU A 101 14.95 13.37 -2.80
C GLU A 101 13.96 14.25 -3.56
N LEU A 102 12.96 13.67 -4.22
CA LEU A 102 11.90 14.42 -4.91
C LEU A 102 11.04 15.24 -3.95
N LEU A 103 10.66 14.67 -2.80
CA LEU A 103 9.90 15.39 -1.76
C LEU A 103 10.73 16.57 -1.22
N ARG A 104 12.01 16.33 -0.91
CA ARG A 104 12.91 17.37 -0.39
C ARG A 104 13.16 18.48 -1.42
N ALA A 105 13.30 18.15 -2.70
CA ALA A 105 13.47 19.13 -3.78
C ALA A 105 12.25 20.06 -3.89
N ASN A 106 11.06 19.55 -3.60
CA ASN A 106 9.82 20.32 -3.58
C ASN A 106 9.50 20.95 -2.20
N GLY A 107 10.35 20.74 -1.20
CA GLY A 107 10.15 21.27 0.15
C GLY A 107 9.00 20.60 0.92
N GLU A 108 8.61 19.39 0.53
CA GLU A 108 7.53 18.62 1.15
C GLU A 108 8.06 17.75 2.28
N ASN A 109 7.25 17.59 3.32
CA ASN A 109 7.54 16.70 4.44
C ASN A 109 6.95 15.30 4.19
N TRP A 110 7.63 14.27 4.68
CA TRP A 110 7.13 12.90 4.73
C TRP A 110 6.69 12.54 6.15
N ASN A 111 5.92 11.46 6.27
CA ASN A 111 5.53 10.91 7.56
C ASN A 111 6.74 10.26 8.23
N ASP A 112 7.19 10.84 9.34
CA ASP A 112 8.27 10.35 10.19
C ASP A 112 7.90 10.65 11.66
N THR A 113 7.46 9.64 12.41
CA THR A 113 7.19 9.77 13.85
C THR A 113 8.37 9.35 14.71
N LEU A 114 9.51 9.03 14.11
CA LEU A 114 10.70 8.63 14.83
C LEU A 114 11.23 9.83 15.63
N LEU A 115 11.18 9.73 16.97
CA LEU A 115 11.59 10.80 17.88
C LEU A 115 13.12 10.87 18.07
N ILE A 116 13.85 10.78 16.96
CA ILE A 116 15.30 10.81 16.90
C ILE A 116 15.74 11.93 15.99
N SER A 117 16.73 12.71 16.41
CA SER A 117 17.29 13.82 15.62
C SER A 117 18.17 13.32 14.46
N GLN A 118 18.51 14.25 13.55
CA GLN A 118 19.56 14.00 12.56
C GLN A 118 20.92 13.80 13.27
N PRO A 119 21.84 13.02 12.70
CA PRO A 119 23.13 12.77 13.33
C PRO A 119 23.90 14.09 13.51
N ASP A 120 24.50 14.26 14.67
CA ASP A 120 25.39 15.38 14.93
C ASP A 120 26.70 15.26 14.12
N ALA A 121 27.56 16.29 14.19
CA ALA A 121 28.87 16.27 13.51
C ALA A 121 29.80 15.14 14.00
N ALA A 122 29.49 14.50 15.12
CA ALA A 122 30.19 13.35 15.68
C ALA A 122 29.49 12.01 15.38
N GLY A 123 28.38 12.02 14.64
CA GLY A 123 27.60 10.84 14.27
C GLY A 123 26.68 10.30 15.38
N ASN A 124 26.43 11.07 16.44
CA ASN A 124 25.51 10.69 17.51
C ASN A 124 24.09 11.18 17.24
N TYR A 125 23.14 10.39 17.67
CA TYR A 125 21.72 10.68 17.63
C TYR A 125 21.24 11.09 19.02
N THR A 126 20.26 11.99 19.06
CA THR A 126 19.61 12.41 20.32
C THR A 126 18.10 12.21 20.21
N PHE A 127 17.44 11.91 21.33
CA PHE A 127 15.99 11.85 21.33
C PHE A 127 15.42 13.26 21.27
N THR A 128 14.54 13.51 20.29
CA THR A 128 13.82 14.78 20.13
C THR A 128 12.61 14.87 21.08
N ALA A 129 12.35 13.83 21.88
CA ALA A 129 11.26 13.83 22.85
C ALA A 129 11.42 14.98 23.86
N GLU A 130 10.39 15.82 23.99
CA GLU A 130 10.43 16.93 24.92
C GLU A 130 10.35 16.39 26.36
N ALA A 131 11.35 16.71 27.19
CA ALA A 131 11.49 16.15 28.52
C ALA A 131 10.29 16.40 29.46
N GLY A 132 9.47 17.43 29.16
CA GLY A 132 8.25 17.77 29.90
C GLY A 132 6.95 17.17 29.34
N SER A 133 6.99 16.50 28.18
CA SER A 133 5.79 15.99 27.51
C SER A 133 5.55 14.51 27.84
N THR A 134 4.51 14.23 28.63
CA THR A 134 4.07 12.85 28.94
C THR A 134 3.71 12.07 27.67
N ARG A 135 3.29 12.75 26.61
CA ARG A 135 2.97 12.15 25.32
C ARG A 135 4.22 11.61 24.63
N ASP A 136 5.29 12.40 24.60
CA ASP A 136 6.52 12.04 23.89
C ASP A 136 7.31 10.97 24.64
N GLN A 137 7.28 11.00 25.97
CA GLN A 137 7.84 9.92 26.79
C GLN A 137 7.10 8.59 26.57
N LYS A 138 5.76 8.63 26.45
CA LYS A 138 4.97 7.44 26.14
C LYS A 138 5.22 6.94 24.72
N ALA A 139 5.32 7.84 23.74
CA ALA A 139 5.66 7.48 22.36
C ALA A 139 7.06 6.87 22.27
N LEU A 140 8.03 7.44 22.99
CA LEU A 140 9.39 6.91 23.08
C LEU A 140 9.43 5.53 23.73
N ALA A 141 8.69 5.33 24.82
CA ALA A 141 8.61 4.02 25.48
C ALA A 141 7.95 2.98 24.57
N ALA A 142 6.84 3.34 23.90
CA ALA A 142 6.18 2.47 22.93
C ALA A 142 7.07 2.17 21.73
N MET A 143 7.86 3.15 21.27
CA MET A 143 8.82 2.95 20.19
C MET A 143 9.90 1.95 20.58
N LYS A 144 10.49 2.09 21.77
CA LYS A 144 11.48 1.14 22.29
C LYS A 144 10.89 -0.26 22.44
N ASP A 145 9.66 -0.36 22.95
CA ASP A 145 8.96 -1.64 23.13
C ASP A 145 8.66 -2.33 21.78
N ASN A 146 8.20 -1.57 20.79
CA ASN A 146 7.97 -2.08 19.43
C ASN A 146 9.26 -2.57 18.75
N LEU A 147 10.39 -1.93 19.05
CA LEU A 147 11.71 -2.35 18.58
C LEU A 147 12.33 -3.45 19.45
N GLY A 148 11.67 -3.89 20.53
CA GLY A 148 12.20 -4.89 21.46
C GLY A 148 13.42 -4.41 22.26
N LEU A 149 13.62 -3.10 22.36
CA LEU A 149 14.73 -2.48 23.09
C LEU A 149 14.34 -2.20 24.55
N GLN A 150 15.34 -2.27 25.42
CA GLN A 150 15.16 -1.91 26.82
C GLN A 150 14.92 -0.41 26.98
N GLN A 151 14.14 -0.01 28.00
CA GLN A 151 13.74 1.40 28.16
C GLN A 151 14.91 2.37 28.37
N TYR A 152 16.06 1.88 28.86
CA TYR A 152 17.28 2.66 29.02
C TYR A 152 18.14 2.77 27.75
N ALA A 153 17.73 2.14 26.64
CA ALA A 153 18.44 2.24 25.37
C ALA A 153 18.57 3.72 24.94
N THR A 154 19.76 4.07 24.46
CA THR A 154 20.08 5.39 23.93
C THR A 154 19.56 5.54 22.50
N ALA A 155 19.55 6.77 21.98
CA ALA A 155 19.14 7.01 20.59
C ALA A 155 20.10 6.34 19.58
N ASN A 156 21.38 6.20 19.96
CA ASN A 156 22.36 5.46 19.18
C ASN A 156 22.03 3.97 19.13
N ASP A 157 21.71 3.34 20.26
CA ASP A 157 21.36 1.91 20.31
C ASP A 157 20.11 1.61 19.47
N VAL A 158 19.14 2.54 19.47
CA VAL A 158 17.94 2.44 18.66
C VAL A 158 18.28 2.53 17.17
N MET A 159 19.13 3.49 16.79
CA MET A 159 19.56 3.64 15.40
C MET A 159 20.41 2.47 14.93
N GLU A 160 21.30 1.95 15.76
CA GLU A 160 22.10 0.75 15.47
C GLU A 160 21.20 -0.44 15.18
N LYS A 161 20.18 -0.67 16.02
CA LYS A 161 19.21 -1.73 15.79
C LYS A 161 18.41 -1.53 14.50
N LEU A 162 17.97 -0.31 14.19
CA LEU A 162 17.28 -0.01 12.93
C LEU A 162 18.20 -0.26 11.72
N VAL A 163 19.48 0.10 11.81
CA VAL A 163 20.45 -0.14 10.75
C VAL A 163 20.71 -1.63 10.54
N GLU A 164 20.76 -2.41 11.62
CA GLU A 164 20.92 -3.87 11.57
C GLU A 164 19.67 -4.56 11.01
N ASP A 165 18.49 -4.24 11.54
CA ASP A 165 17.22 -4.88 11.16
C ASP A 165 16.87 -4.63 9.68
N TYR A 166 17.25 -3.47 9.13
CA TYR A 166 16.93 -3.03 7.76
C TYR A 166 18.15 -2.98 6.81
N ASP A 167 19.30 -3.54 7.20
CA ASP A 167 20.55 -3.57 6.41
C ASP A 167 20.97 -2.20 5.82
N LEU A 168 20.81 -1.13 6.60
CA LEU A 168 21.08 0.25 6.16
C LEU A 168 22.57 0.65 6.29
N ALA A 169 23.45 -0.29 6.63
CA ALA A 169 24.86 -0.02 6.93
C ALA A 169 25.63 0.57 5.74
N SER A 170 25.16 0.31 4.51
CA SER A 170 25.72 0.85 3.27
C SER A 170 25.50 2.37 3.11
N TYR A 171 24.49 2.93 3.79
CA TYR A 171 24.09 4.33 3.63
C TYR A 171 24.83 5.27 4.60
N PRO A 172 25.01 6.56 4.25
CA PRO A 172 25.50 7.58 5.17
C PRO A 172 24.60 7.73 6.40
N LEU A 173 25.15 8.16 7.54
CA LEU A 173 24.41 8.31 8.81
C LEU A 173 23.11 9.13 8.68
N SER A 174 23.10 10.18 7.87
CA SER A 174 21.89 10.99 7.62
C SER A 174 20.79 10.20 6.90
N TRP A 175 21.18 9.34 5.96
CA TRP A 175 20.27 8.45 5.23
C TRP A 175 19.84 7.26 6.09
N GLN A 176 20.72 6.71 6.92
CA GLN A 176 20.35 5.67 7.89
C GLN A 176 19.21 6.15 8.80
N ARG A 177 19.29 7.37 9.31
CA ARG A 177 18.20 7.97 10.10
C ARG A 177 16.92 8.16 9.29
N THR A 178 17.05 8.67 8.07
CA THR A 178 15.88 8.97 7.23
C THR A 178 15.15 7.70 6.80
N LEU A 179 15.88 6.73 6.24
CA LEU A 179 15.34 5.43 5.82
C LEU A 179 14.88 4.62 7.04
N GLY A 180 15.64 4.60 8.13
CA GLY A 180 15.25 3.92 9.36
C GLY A 180 13.96 4.46 9.97
N GLY A 181 13.73 5.78 9.88
CA GLY A 181 12.45 6.39 10.26
C GLY A 181 11.29 5.95 9.38
N ILE A 182 11.50 5.92 8.06
CA ILE A 182 10.47 5.48 7.10
C ILE A 182 10.15 3.99 7.29
N HIS A 183 11.15 3.13 7.45
CA HIS A 183 10.94 1.71 7.74
C HIS A 183 10.19 1.48 9.05
N TYR A 184 10.51 2.25 10.08
CA TYR A 184 9.77 2.21 11.34
C TYR A 184 8.29 2.58 11.14
N GLU A 185 8.00 3.63 10.36
CA GLU A 185 6.62 3.98 10.00
C GLU A 185 5.92 2.89 9.19
N MET A 186 6.63 2.27 8.24
CA MET A 186 6.10 1.15 7.46
C MET A 186 5.74 -0.04 8.36
N GLN A 187 6.57 -0.32 9.37
CA GLN A 187 6.29 -1.35 10.37
C GLN A 187 5.07 -1.00 11.22
N LEU A 188 4.95 0.25 11.68
CA LEU A 188 3.79 0.72 12.44
C LEU A 188 2.49 0.64 11.65
N GLN A 189 2.52 0.96 10.36
CA GLN A 189 1.37 0.85 9.47
C GLN A 189 1.12 -0.58 8.96
N ALA A 190 1.89 -1.56 9.46
CA ALA A 190 1.82 -2.96 9.05
C ALA A 190 1.88 -3.13 7.51
N PHE A 191 2.80 -2.39 6.87
CA PHE A 191 3.00 -2.41 5.43
C PHE A 191 3.19 -3.83 4.91
N SER A 192 2.36 -4.22 3.95
CA SER A 192 2.35 -5.56 3.41
C SER A 192 1.78 -5.57 1.99
N ASN A 193 1.65 -6.75 1.39
CA ASN A 193 0.99 -6.88 0.09
C ASN A 193 -0.48 -6.43 0.11
N VAL A 194 -1.09 -6.39 1.29
CA VAL A 194 -2.50 -5.99 1.48
C VAL A 194 -2.59 -4.55 1.97
N ASN A 195 -1.66 -4.12 2.82
CA ASN A 195 -1.67 -2.79 3.42
C ASN A 195 -0.66 -1.88 2.74
N ASN A 196 -1.15 -0.80 2.15
CA ASN A 196 -0.31 0.23 1.56
C ASN A 196 0.27 1.15 2.64
N PHE A 197 1.45 1.71 2.36
CA PHE A 197 2.11 2.67 3.24
C PHE A 197 1.89 4.08 2.71
N ILE A 198 1.45 5.01 3.56
CA ILE A 198 1.33 6.42 3.21
C ILE A 198 2.64 7.11 3.58
N MET A 199 3.43 7.47 2.57
CA MET A 199 4.75 8.06 2.75
C MET A 199 4.69 9.56 3.00
N ALA A 200 3.81 10.28 2.31
CA ALA A 200 3.60 11.71 2.49
C ALA A 200 2.12 12.05 2.32
N GLU A 201 1.62 12.93 3.17
CA GLU A 201 0.24 13.42 3.13
C GLU A 201 0.22 14.90 2.73
N ASN A 202 -0.82 15.29 1.98
CA ASN A 202 -1.04 16.67 1.53
C ASN A 202 0.09 17.27 0.70
N VAL A 203 0.71 16.47 -0.17
CA VAL A 203 1.73 16.98 -1.12
C VAL A 203 1.09 17.89 -2.17
N SER A 204 1.84 18.89 -2.62
CA SER A 204 1.41 19.80 -3.68
C SER A 204 1.28 19.11 -5.05
N GLU A 205 0.44 19.69 -5.92
CA GLU A 205 0.20 19.18 -7.28
C GLU A 205 1.49 19.14 -8.11
N ALA A 206 2.42 20.07 -7.88
CA ALA A 206 3.73 20.08 -8.54
C ALA A 206 4.57 18.85 -8.18
N THR A 207 4.58 18.46 -6.91
CA THR A 207 5.24 17.25 -6.42
C THR A 207 4.59 16.00 -7.02
N VAL A 208 3.26 15.96 -7.12
CA VAL A 208 2.54 14.86 -7.76
C VAL A 208 2.90 14.72 -9.23
N ALA A 209 2.96 15.84 -9.96
CA ALA A 209 3.35 15.83 -11.37
C ALA A 209 4.77 15.27 -11.54
N THR A 210 5.70 15.72 -10.68
CA THR A 210 7.10 15.25 -10.69
C THR A 210 7.20 13.76 -10.37
N ILE A 211 6.47 13.26 -9.37
CA ILE A 211 6.46 11.84 -9.01
C ILE A 211 5.82 10.98 -10.11
N LYS A 212 4.81 11.47 -10.83
CA LYS A 212 4.18 10.73 -11.93
C LYS A 212 5.02 10.67 -13.19
N GLU A 213 5.97 11.58 -13.35
CA GLU A 213 6.84 11.66 -14.53
C GLU A 213 8.03 10.69 -14.42
N HIS A 214 8.40 10.31 -13.19
CA HIS A 214 9.51 9.40 -12.86
C HIS A 214 9.05 7.98 -12.56
#